data_AF-A0A2E7FJG3-F1
#
_entry.id   AF-A0A2E7FJG3-F1
#
_cell.length_a   1.000
_cell.length_b   1.000
_cell.length_c   1.000
_cell.angle_alpha   90.00
_cell.angle_beta   90.00
_cell.angle_gamma   90.00
#
_symmetry.space_group_name_H-M   'P 1'
#
loop_
_entity.id
_entity.type
_entity.pdbx_description
1 polymer ?
#
loop_
_entity_poly.entity_id
_entity_poly.type
_entity_poly.pdbx_seq_one_letter_code
_entity_poly.pdbx_strand_id
1 'polypeptide(L)'
;MSGLLTKSWFLAVLALVIMLGTQVGSYVLYRDKIFPADKDVLVIKREDPSPIGWNFSSDDLKRLKSDLDKRVAKIAEREANLVTYEARLQSDRIEIEEIKAEIERMRDTLMKDVVEIEAWEGKNLKALADTYGNLDPEATVSIFKELDDATVAKILRFMKPATIGDILQEMAQQGGGNEAMIKRAAKLSNILRLSRDDLQAKK
;
A
#
# COMPACT_ATOMS: atom_id res chain seq x y z
N MET A 1 20.75 130.57 -26.89
CA MET A 1 20.19 129.36 -26.27
C MET A 1 20.71 128.15 -27.05
N SER A 2 21.61 127.28 -26.62
CA SER A 2 22.65 127.26 -25.58
C SER A 2 23.70 126.24 -26.08
N GLY A 3 24.99 126.56 -26.02
CA GLY A 3 26.10 125.83 -26.65
C GLY A 3 26.47 124.48 -26.03
N LEU A 4 25.48 123.65 -25.69
CA LEU A 4 25.64 122.32 -25.13
C LEU A 4 25.81 121.24 -26.22
N LEU A 5 25.20 121.43 -27.39
CA LEU A 5 25.22 120.47 -28.50
C LEU A 5 26.59 120.33 -29.21
N THR A 6 27.51 121.27 -29.01
CA THR A 6 28.87 121.23 -29.58
C THR A 6 29.89 120.57 -28.66
N LYS A 7 29.54 120.23 -27.40
CA LYS A 7 30.45 119.58 -26.46
C LYS A 7 30.41 118.06 -26.66
N SER A 8 31.55 117.46 -26.98
CA SER A 8 31.67 116.02 -27.27
C SER A 8 31.14 115.11 -26.15
N TRP A 9 31.27 115.52 -24.89
CA TRP A 9 30.76 114.74 -23.74
C TRP A 9 29.23 114.71 -23.67
N PHE A 10 28.56 115.81 -24.07
CA PHE A 10 27.09 115.87 -24.07
C PHE A 10 26.50 114.99 -25.18
N LEU A 11 27.14 114.97 -26.36
CA LEU A 11 26.81 114.05 -27.45
C LEU A 11 26.96 112.58 -27.04
N ALA A 12 28.03 112.23 -26.30
CA ALA A 12 28.23 110.88 -25.79
C ALA A 12 27.14 110.45 -24.79
N VAL A 13 26.74 111.34 -23.87
CA VAL A 13 25.66 111.06 -22.90
C VAL A 13 24.32 110.93 -23.62
N LEU A 14 24.02 111.81 -24.57
CA LEU A 14 22.77 111.75 -25.34
C LEU A 14 22.68 110.46 -26.16
N ALA A 15 23.77 110.03 -26.80
CA ALA A 15 23.83 108.76 -27.53
C ALA A 15 23.62 107.56 -26.59
N LEU A 16 24.18 107.59 -25.38
CA LEU A 16 24.02 106.53 -24.39
C LEU A 16 22.58 106.44 -23.88
N VAL A 17 21.90 107.58 -23.68
CA VAL A 17 20.48 107.62 -23.30
C VAL A 17 19.59 107.06 -24.42
N ILE A 18 19.86 107.40 -25.68
CA ILE A 18 19.11 106.86 -26.83
C ILE A 18 19.36 105.36 -26.98
N MET A 19 20.59 104.89 -26.80
CA MET A 19 20.94 103.47 -26.87
C MET A 19 20.21 102.67 -25.78
N LEU A 20 20.30 103.12 -24.52
CA LEU A 20 19.61 102.47 -23.40
C LEU A 20 18.09 102.54 -23.55
N GLY A 21 17.55 103.67 -24.00
CA GLY A 21 16.13 103.82 -24.27
C GLY A 21 15.62 102.86 -25.35
N THR A 22 16.40 102.65 -26.40
CA THR A 22 16.06 101.71 -27.48
C THR A 22 16.09 100.26 -26.98
N GLN A 23 17.07 99.89 -26.16
CA GLN A 23 17.15 98.56 -25.56
C GLN A 23 15.99 98.27 -24.60
N VAL A 24 15.67 99.22 -23.72
CA VAL A 24 14.56 99.10 -22.76
C VAL A 24 13.21 99.07 -23.50
N GLY A 25 13.02 99.95 -24.50
CA GLY A 25 11.81 99.97 -25.32
C GLY A 25 11.59 98.67 -26.07
N SER A 26 12.66 98.11 -26.68
CA SER A 26 12.62 96.81 -27.34
C SER A 26 12.32 95.68 -26.34
N TYR A 27 12.90 95.73 -25.14
CA TYR A 27 12.61 94.73 -24.11
C TYR A 27 11.14 94.72 -23.73
N VAL A 28 10.53 95.89 -23.47
CA VAL A 28 9.12 95.98 -23.07
C VAL A 28 8.17 95.52 -24.20
N LEU A 29 8.43 95.92 -25.45
CA LEU A 29 7.57 95.57 -26.60
C LEU A 29 7.60 94.09 -26.95
N TYR A 30 8.75 93.43 -26.76
CA TYR A 30 8.93 92.03 -27.16
C TYR A 30 8.96 91.06 -25.98
N ARG A 31 8.77 91.53 -24.73
CA ARG A 31 8.80 90.68 -23.54
C ARG A 31 7.86 89.48 -23.66
N ASP A 32 6.65 89.70 -24.19
CA ASP A 32 5.61 88.67 -24.25
C ASP A 32 5.87 87.65 -25.38
N LYS A 33 6.74 87.99 -26.35
CA LYS A 33 7.23 87.07 -27.39
C LYS A 33 8.47 86.28 -26.95
N ILE A 34 9.35 86.89 -26.16
CA ILE A 34 10.56 86.24 -25.64
C ILE A 34 10.19 85.29 -24.49
N PHE A 35 9.20 85.67 -23.69
CA PHE A 35 8.65 84.87 -22.59
C PHE A 35 7.16 84.62 -22.84
N PRO A 36 6.80 83.76 -23.83
CA PRO A 36 5.42 83.35 -23.98
C PRO A 36 4.98 82.71 -22.66
N ALA A 37 3.78 83.06 -22.18
CA ALA A 37 3.21 82.42 -21.00
C ALA A 37 3.17 80.90 -21.24
N ASP A 38 3.68 80.13 -20.27
CA ASP A 38 3.62 78.68 -20.30
C ASP A 38 2.16 78.29 -20.52
N LYS A 39 1.90 77.61 -21.64
CA LYS A 39 0.60 76.97 -21.84
C LYS A 39 0.52 75.87 -20.79
N ASP A 40 -0.54 75.84 -19.99
CA ASP A 40 -0.84 74.74 -19.07
C ASP A 40 -1.05 73.45 -19.87
N VAL A 41 0.04 72.80 -20.24
CA VAL A 41 0.04 71.43 -20.70
C VAL A 41 -0.03 70.59 -19.44
N LEU A 42 -1.09 69.80 -19.30
CA LEU A 42 -1.25 68.82 -18.22
C LEU A 42 -0.15 67.77 -18.34
N VAL A 43 1.03 68.05 -17.79
CA VAL A 43 2.08 67.06 -17.60
C VAL A 43 1.65 66.21 -16.42
N ILE A 44 1.03 65.07 -16.70
CA ILE A 44 0.84 64.02 -15.70
C ILE A 44 2.23 63.53 -15.32
N LYS A 45 2.78 64.10 -14.24
CA LYS A 45 4.00 63.58 -13.62
C LYS A 45 3.65 62.23 -13.03
N ARG A 46 3.90 61.16 -13.80
CA ARG A 46 3.73 59.79 -13.32
C ARG A 46 4.67 59.64 -12.13
N GLU A 47 4.13 59.28 -10.98
CA GLU A 47 4.92 59.03 -9.78
C GLU A 47 5.92 57.92 -10.13
N ASP A 48 7.21 58.24 -10.17
CA ASP A 48 8.23 57.25 -10.47
C ASP A 48 8.13 56.14 -9.42
N PRO A 49 8.02 54.85 -9.82
CA PRO A 49 7.92 53.77 -8.84
C PRO A 49 9.15 53.83 -7.94
N SER A 50 8.92 53.77 -6.63
CA SER A 50 9.99 53.75 -5.64
C SER A 50 11.02 52.67 -6.03
N PRO A 51 12.32 52.96 -6.02
CA PRO A 51 13.34 51.98 -6.37
C PRO A 51 13.15 50.73 -5.50
N ILE A 52 13.06 49.54 -6.12
CA ILE A 52 12.97 48.28 -5.39
C ILE A 52 14.28 48.13 -4.60
N GLY A 53 14.24 48.43 -3.31
CA GLY A 53 15.36 48.26 -2.41
C GLY A 53 15.60 46.79 -2.14
N TRP A 54 16.39 46.13 -2.98
CA TRP A 54 16.92 44.81 -2.68
C TRP A 54 17.84 44.90 -1.47
N ASN A 55 17.29 44.62 -0.29
CA ASN A 55 18.05 44.46 0.93
C ASN A 55 17.95 43.01 1.42
N PHE A 56 19.04 42.48 1.96
CA PHE A 56 19.10 41.13 2.57
C PHE A 56 18.27 41.02 3.87
N SER A 57 17.54 42.07 4.23
CA SER A 57 16.66 42.14 5.39
C SER A 57 15.19 42.26 4.99
N SER A 58 14.86 42.06 3.71
CA SER A 58 13.50 42.12 3.22
C SER A 58 12.66 41.04 3.88
N ASP A 59 11.41 41.36 4.19
CA ASP A 59 10.51 40.41 4.86
C ASP A 59 10.26 39.15 4.02
N ASP A 60 10.40 39.25 2.70
CA ASP A 60 10.32 38.12 1.78
C ASP A 60 11.49 37.14 1.94
N LEU A 61 12.72 37.62 2.17
CA LEU A 61 13.85 36.72 2.44
C LEU A 61 13.68 36.01 3.78
N LYS A 62 13.16 36.70 4.81
CA LYS A 62 12.84 36.08 6.11
C LYS A 62 11.76 35.00 5.97
N ARG A 63 10.73 35.25 5.16
CA ARG A 63 9.69 34.26 4.84
C ARG A 63 10.25 33.05 4.11
N LEU A 64 11.11 33.25 3.12
CA LEU A 64 11.74 32.16 2.38
C LEU A 64 12.63 31.31 3.29
N LYS A 65 13.43 31.94 4.16
CA LYS A 65 14.22 31.23 5.17
C LYS A 65 13.34 30.39 6.08
N SER A 66 12.26 30.99 6.62
CA SER A 66 11.32 30.26 7.48
C SER A 66 10.65 29.08 6.77
N ASP A 67 10.28 29.23 5.50
CA ASP A 67 9.72 28.13 4.71
C ASP A 67 10.76 27.01 4.49
N LEU A 68 12.01 27.38 4.19
CA LEU A 68 13.10 26.41 4.02
C LEU A 68 13.38 25.67 5.33
N ASP A 69 13.47 26.36 6.46
CA ASP A 69 13.67 25.76 7.78
C ASP A 69 12.54 24.76 8.12
N LYS A 70 11.28 25.12 7.80
CA LYS A 70 10.12 24.21 7.97
C LYS A 70 10.23 22.98 7.08
N ARG A 71 10.65 23.13 5.83
CA ARG A 71 10.82 22.01 4.90
C ARG A 71 11.95 21.08 5.35
N VAL A 72 13.07 21.63 5.79
CA VAL A 72 14.20 20.87 6.33
C VAL A 72 13.76 20.08 7.56
N ALA A 73 13.05 20.71 8.50
CA ALA A 73 12.52 20.02 9.68
C ALA A 73 11.57 18.86 9.29
N LYS A 74 10.69 19.07 8.30
CA LYS A 74 9.77 18.04 7.80
C LYS A 74 10.51 16.89 7.10
N ILE A 75 11.60 17.16 6.39
CA ILE A 75 12.42 16.13 5.76
C ILE A 75 13.13 15.32 6.84
N ALA A 76 13.75 15.97 7.82
CA ALA A 76 14.42 15.29 8.93
C ALA A 76 13.46 14.38 9.72
N GLU A 77 12.23 14.83 9.98
CA GLU A 77 11.19 14.00 10.61
C GLU A 77 10.85 12.77 9.75
N ARG A 78 10.70 12.94 8.43
CA ARG A 78 10.44 11.84 7.51
C ARG A 78 11.59 10.84 7.45
N GLU A 79 12.82 11.31 7.42
CA GLU A 79 14.02 10.46 7.43
C GLU A 79 14.09 9.64 8.72
N ALA A 80 13.84 10.27 9.88
CA ALA A 80 13.76 9.55 11.15
C ALA A 80 12.67 8.46 11.13
N ASN A 81 11.47 8.79 10.63
CA ASN A 81 10.39 7.82 10.51
C ASN A 81 10.74 6.67 9.54
N LEU A 82 11.36 6.96 8.39
CA LEU A 82 11.79 5.94 7.43
C LEU A 82 12.79 4.96 8.06
N VAL A 83 13.77 5.44 8.82
CA VAL A 83 14.72 4.58 9.54
C VAL A 83 13.98 3.64 10.50
N THR A 84 12.99 4.15 11.24
CA THR A 84 12.20 3.30 12.15
C THR A 84 11.35 2.26 11.41
N TYR A 85 10.79 2.62 10.24
CA TYR A 85 10.03 1.69 9.42
C TYR A 85 10.91 0.62 8.79
N GLU A 86 12.10 0.97 8.31
CA GLU A 86 13.07 0.02 7.78
C GLU A 86 13.49 -0.98 8.83
N ALA A 87 13.79 -0.53 10.06
CA ALA A 87 14.12 -1.42 11.17
C ALA A 87 12.96 -2.39 11.48
N ARG A 88 11.73 -1.89 11.49
CA ARG A 88 10.53 -2.72 11.69
C ARG A 88 10.35 -3.74 10.56
N LEU A 89 10.46 -3.33 9.31
CA LEU A 89 10.32 -4.22 8.15
C LEU A 89 11.37 -5.33 8.13
N GLN A 90 12.60 -5.05 8.57
CA GLN A 90 13.63 -6.07 8.71
C GLN A 90 13.28 -7.07 9.81
N SER A 91 12.78 -6.61 10.96
CA SER A 91 12.31 -7.47 12.05
C SER A 91 11.15 -8.36 11.58
N ASP A 92 10.12 -7.76 10.96
CA ASP A 92 8.95 -8.46 10.46
C ASP A 92 9.36 -9.51 9.40
N ARG A 93 10.34 -9.19 8.54
CA ARG A 93 10.87 -10.14 7.55
C ARG A 93 11.54 -11.35 8.21
N ILE A 94 12.32 -11.15 9.27
CA ILE A 94 12.98 -12.24 9.99
C ILE A 94 11.93 -13.14 10.64
N GLU A 95 10.92 -12.55 11.29
CA GLU A 95 9.83 -13.30 11.93
C GLU A 95 9.03 -14.11 10.90
N ILE A 96 8.71 -13.54 9.74
CA ILE A 96 8.01 -14.26 8.67
C ILE A 96 8.81 -15.46 8.16
N GLU A 97 10.13 -15.30 7.96
CA GLU A 97 10.98 -16.41 7.51
C GLU A 97 11.09 -17.51 8.59
N GLU A 98 11.13 -17.14 9.86
CA GLU A 98 11.11 -18.09 10.98
C GLU A 98 9.79 -18.88 11.04
N ILE A 99 8.65 -18.19 10.98
CA ILE A 99 7.33 -18.82 10.95
C ILE A 99 7.20 -19.75 9.74
N LYS A 100 7.68 -19.33 8.57
CA LYS A 100 7.65 -20.15 7.36
C LYS A 100 8.48 -21.42 7.51
N ALA A 101 9.68 -21.32 8.10
CA ALA A 101 10.52 -22.48 8.36
C ALA A 101 9.86 -23.46 9.33
N GLU A 102 9.18 -22.94 10.37
CA GLU A 102 8.46 -23.78 11.33
C GLU A 102 7.24 -24.46 10.69
N ILE A 103 6.48 -23.76 9.86
CA ILE A 103 5.35 -24.34 9.12
C ILE A 103 5.81 -25.49 8.22
N GLU A 104 6.91 -25.33 7.49
CA GLU A 104 7.42 -26.40 6.63
C GLU A 104 7.86 -27.62 7.46
N ARG A 105 8.50 -27.38 8.61
CA ARG A 105 8.92 -28.45 9.52
C ARG A 105 7.74 -29.21 10.11
N MET A 106 6.69 -28.51 10.52
CA MET A 106 5.44 -29.11 10.99
C MET A 106 4.77 -29.93 9.88
N ARG A 107 4.74 -29.40 8.66
CA ARG A 107 4.18 -30.10 7.50
C ARG A 107 4.94 -31.39 7.21
N ASP A 108 6.26 -31.35 7.17
CA ASP A 108 7.09 -32.53 6.92
C ASP A 108 6.90 -33.60 8.01
N THR A 109 6.84 -33.16 9.27
CA THR A 109 6.57 -34.06 10.40
C THR A 109 5.20 -34.71 10.28
N LEU A 110 4.16 -33.92 10.00
CA LEU A 110 2.81 -34.43 9.81
C LEU A 110 2.71 -35.41 8.63
N MET A 111 3.36 -35.10 7.51
CA MET A 111 3.37 -35.99 6.34
C MET A 111 4.05 -37.32 6.66
N LYS A 112 5.18 -37.28 7.38
CA LYS A 112 5.86 -38.49 7.84
C LYS A 112 4.98 -39.30 8.78
N ASP A 113 4.37 -38.66 9.77
CA ASP A 113 3.53 -39.32 10.76
C ASP A 113 2.28 -39.93 10.12
N VAL A 114 1.65 -39.24 9.16
CA VAL A 114 0.51 -39.78 8.40
C VAL A 114 0.91 -41.04 7.62
N VAL A 115 2.04 -41.01 6.91
CA VAL A 115 2.53 -42.19 6.17
C VAL A 115 2.84 -43.35 7.11
N GLU A 116 3.46 -43.07 8.26
CA GLU A 116 3.75 -44.07 9.27
C GLU A 116 2.45 -44.66 9.85
N ILE A 117 1.50 -43.83 10.26
CA ILE A 117 0.21 -44.25 10.81
C ILE A 117 -0.57 -45.08 9.77
N GLU A 118 -0.63 -44.67 8.50
CA GLU A 118 -1.30 -45.44 7.45
C GLU A 118 -0.66 -46.83 7.27
N ALA A 119 0.67 -46.92 7.32
CA ALA A 119 1.39 -48.19 7.22
C ALA A 119 1.15 -49.10 8.43
N TRP A 120 1.14 -48.54 9.65
CA TRP A 120 0.84 -49.28 10.88
C TRP A 120 -0.62 -49.72 10.95
N GLU A 121 -1.56 -48.83 10.60
CA GLU A 121 -2.99 -49.10 10.55
C GLU A 121 -3.28 -50.23 9.55
N GLY A 122 -2.69 -50.19 8.36
CA GLY A 122 -2.83 -51.27 7.36
C GLY A 122 -2.33 -52.63 7.87
N LYS A 123 -1.19 -52.65 8.57
CA LYS A 123 -0.65 -53.88 9.19
C LYS A 123 -1.55 -54.38 10.33
N ASN A 124 -2.03 -53.48 11.18
CA ASN A 124 -2.89 -53.81 12.31
C ASN A 124 -4.26 -54.35 11.83
N LEU A 125 -4.89 -53.68 10.86
CA LEU A 125 -6.14 -54.14 10.26
C LEU A 125 -5.98 -55.51 9.58
N LYS A 126 -4.84 -55.78 8.93
CA LYS A 126 -4.56 -57.10 8.39
C LYS A 126 -4.41 -58.16 9.48
N ALA A 127 -3.69 -57.86 10.56
CA ALA A 127 -3.56 -58.79 11.69
C ALA A 127 -4.90 -59.08 12.37
N LEU A 128 -5.76 -58.06 12.53
CA LEU A 128 -7.13 -58.23 13.03
C LEU A 128 -7.99 -59.06 12.07
N ALA A 129 -7.88 -58.82 10.76
CA ALA A 129 -8.57 -59.60 9.74
C ALA A 129 -8.14 -61.08 9.76
N ASP A 130 -6.84 -61.35 9.91
CA ASP A 130 -6.32 -62.73 10.03
C ASP A 130 -6.78 -63.38 11.35
N THR A 131 -6.79 -62.64 12.46
CA THR A 131 -7.23 -63.14 13.78
C THR A 131 -8.69 -63.52 13.76
N TYR A 132 -9.56 -62.59 13.34
CA TYR A 132 -11.00 -62.83 13.28
C TYR A 132 -11.38 -63.80 12.15
N GLY A 133 -10.62 -63.84 11.05
CA GLY A 133 -10.86 -64.79 9.97
C GLY A 133 -10.53 -66.25 10.32
N ASN A 134 -9.77 -66.47 11.40
CA ASN A 134 -9.49 -67.79 11.96
C ASN A 134 -10.50 -68.22 13.04
N LEU A 135 -11.39 -67.32 13.47
CA LEU A 135 -12.47 -67.65 14.40
C LEU A 135 -13.67 -68.19 13.65
N ASP A 136 -14.55 -68.89 14.37
CA ASP A 136 -15.85 -69.27 13.82
C ASP A 136 -16.68 -68.03 13.44
N PRO A 137 -17.45 -68.08 12.34
CA PRO A 137 -18.29 -66.95 11.91
C PRO A 137 -19.24 -66.46 13.02
N GLU A 138 -19.79 -67.37 13.82
CA GLU A 138 -20.70 -67.06 14.93
C GLU A 138 -20.04 -66.20 16.03
N ALA A 139 -18.81 -66.56 16.41
CA ALA A 139 -18.02 -65.82 17.38
C ALA A 139 -17.61 -64.44 16.83
N THR A 140 -17.22 -64.38 15.56
CA THR A 140 -16.83 -63.15 14.88
C THR A 140 -17.99 -62.16 14.79
N VAL A 141 -19.19 -62.63 14.41
CA VAL A 141 -20.40 -61.80 14.38
C VAL A 141 -20.73 -61.25 15.76
N SER A 142 -20.58 -62.05 16.82
CA SER A 142 -20.81 -61.61 18.20
C SER A 142 -19.85 -60.48 18.62
N ILE A 143 -18.58 -60.55 18.21
CA ILE A 143 -17.61 -59.46 18.44
C ILE A 143 -17.98 -58.23 17.61
N PHE A 144 -18.34 -58.41 16.33
CA PHE A 144 -18.67 -57.30 15.45
C PHE A 144 -19.92 -56.53 15.89
N LYS A 145 -20.83 -57.13 16.66
CA LYS A 145 -21.98 -56.44 17.30
C LYS A 145 -21.58 -55.24 18.14
N GLU A 146 -20.44 -55.34 18.85
CA GLU A 146 -19.95 -54.30 19.75
C GLU A 146 -19.08 -53.25 19.04
N LEU A 147 -18.70 -53.50 17.78
CA LEU A 147 -17.87 -52.59 16.99
C LEU A 147 -18.71 -51.69 16.10
N ASP A 148 -18.16 -50.54 15.71
CA ASP A 148 -18.79 -49.65 14.74
C ASP A 148 -18.68 -50.20 13.30
N ASP A 149 -19.64 -49.81 12.45
CA ASP A 149 -19.71 -50.29 11.07
C ASP A 149 -18.47 -49.93 10.23
N ALA A 150 -17.83 -48.79 10.50
CA ALA A 150 -16.68 -48.34 9.71
C ALA A 150 -15.44 -49.18 10.02
N THR A 151 -15.20 -49.50 11.30
CA THR A 151 -14.13 -50.40 11.73
C THR A 151 -14.35 -51.82 11.22
N VAL A 152 -15.58 -52.34 11.32
CA VAL A 152 -15.91 -53.68 10.79
C VAL A 152 -15.66 -53.74 9.28
N ALA A 153 -16.11 -52.74 8.52
CA ALA A 153 -15.86 -52.69 7.09
C ALA A 153 -14.37 -52.62 6.74
N LYS A 154 -13.57 -51.84 7.50
CA LYS A 154 -12.11 -51.76 7.34
C LYS A 154 -11.44 -53.12 7.54
N ILE A 155 -11.83 -53.86 8.58
CA ILE A 155 -11.31 -55.20 8.87
C ILE A 155 -11.71 -56.19 7.77
N LEU A 156 -13.01 -56.24 7.43
CA LEU A 156 -13.55 -57.12 6.38
C LEU A 156 -12.84 -56.92 5.04
N ARG A 157 -12.40 -55.69 4.70
CA ARG A 157 -11.65 -55.40 3.47
C ARG A 157 -10.35 -56.19 3.33
N PHE A 158 -9.71 -56.57 4.44
CA PHE A 158 -8.47 -57.35 4.43
C PHE A 158 -8.70 -58.88 4.55
N MET A 159 -9.95 -59.32 4.72
CA MET A 159 -10.30 -60.75 4.80
C MET A 159 -10.47 -61.38 3.41
N LYS A 160 -10.46 -62.73 3.37
CA LYS A 160 -10.75 -63.49 2.16
C LYS A 160 -12.24 -63.43 1.81
N PRO A 161 -12.62 -63.36 0.52
CA PRO A 161 -14.03 -63.26 0.12
C PRO A 161 -14.93 -64.38 0.64
N ALA A 162 -14.42 -65.60 0.76
CA ALA A 162 -15.16 -66.75 1.30
C ALA A 162 -15.53 -66.51 2.77
N THR A 163 -14.56 -66.15 3.62
CA THR A 163 -14.76 -65.83 5.04
C THR A 163 -15.74 -64.67 5.25
N ILE A 164 -15.67 -63.64 4.40
CA ILE A 164 -16.64 -62.53 4.42
C ILE A 164 -18.05 -63.05 4.11
N GLY A 165 -18.19 -63.94 3.11
CA GLY A 165 -19.46 -64.58 2.77
C GLY A 165 -20.06 -65.35 3.94
N ASP A 166 -19.25 -66.16 4.62
CA ASP A 166 -19.69 -66.94 5.78
C ASP A 166 -20.13 -66.04 6.94
N ILE A 167 -19.38 -64.96 7.23
CA ILE A 167 -19.74 -63.98 8.26
C ILE A 167 -21.03 -63.24 7.90
N LEU A 168 -21.19 -62.77 6.66
CA LEU A 168 -22.41 -62.06 6.23
C LEU A 168 -23.64 -62.97 6.23
N GLN A 169 -23.46 -64.24 5.86
CA GLN A 169 -24.49 -65.26 5.98
C GLN A 169 -24.89 -65.47 7.44
N GLU A 170 -23.92 -65.58 8.34
CA GLU A 170 -24.18 -65.71 9.77
C GLU A 170 -24.89 -64.47 10.32
N MET A 171 -24.50 -63.25 9.91
CA MET A 171 -25.23 -62.02 10.28
C MET A 171 -26.69 -62.04 9.80
N ALA A 172 -26.97 -62.68 8.66
CA ALA A 172 -28.34 -62.84 8.17
C ALA A 172 -29.13 -63.93 8.93
N GLN A 173 -28.45 -64.94 9.50
CA GLN A 173 -29.05 -66.10 10.17
C GLN A 173 -29.17 -65.92 11.70
N GLN A 174 -28.11 -65.47 12.38
CA GLN A 174 -27.97 -65.36 13.84
C GLN A 174 -28.94 -64.37 14.51
N GLY A 175 -29.72 -63.62 13.71
CA GLY A 175 -30.76 -62.74 14.21
C GLY A 175 -32.06 -63.45 14.59
N GLY A 176 -32.27 -64.71 14.21
CA GLY A 176 -33.62 -65.30 14.25
C GLY A 176 -34.65 -64.47 13.46
N GLY A 177 -34.20 -63.71 12.46
CA GLY A 177 -34.99 -62.68 11.78
C GLY A 177 -34.81 -61.25 12.32
N ASN A 178 -33.82 -60.97 13.18
CA ASN A 178 -33.51 -59.61 13.64
C ASN A 178 -33.14 -58.70 12.46
N GLU A 179 -34.13 -57.92 12.03
CA GLU A 179 -34.08 -57.04 10.86
C GLU A 179 -32.90 -56.04 10.93
N ALA A 180 -32.50 -55.63 12.14
CA ALA A 180 -31.37 -54.72 12.33
C ALA A 180 -30.04 -55.34 11.89
N MET A 181 -29.81 -56.63 12.17
CA MET A 181 -28.56 -57.31 11.80
C MET A 181 -28.49 -57.54 10.29
N ILE A 182 -29.63 -57.88 9.66
CA ILE A 182 -29.75 -58.05 8.21
C ILE A 182 -29.49 -56.72 7.50
N LYS A 183 -30.09 -55.62 7.98
CA LYS A 183 -29.83 -54.26 7.45
C LYS A 183 -28.37 -53.88 7.60
N ARG A 184 -27.74 -54.22 8.74
CA ARG A 184 -26.33 -53.97 8.98
C ARG A 184 -25.43 -54.76 8.03
N ALA A 185 -25.69 -56.04 7.81
CA ALA A 185 -24.97 -56.85 6.84
C ALA A 185 -25.07 -56.28 5.41
N ALA A 186 -26.27 -55.86 5.00
CA ALA A 186 -26.48 -55.19 3.71
C ALA A 186 -25.71 -53.87 3.60
N LYS A 187 -25.71 -53.06 4.68
CA LYS A 187 -24.93 -51.81 4.76
C LYS A 187 -23.43 -52.08 4.63
N LEU A 188 -22.89 -53.04 5.38
CA LEU A 188 -21.48 -53.44 5.31
C LEU A 188 -21.11 -53.94 3.91
N SER A 189 -21.97 -54.74 3.27
CA SER A 189 -21.79 -55.19 1.89
C SER A 189 -21.70 -54.01 0.91
N ASN A 190 -22.57 -53.00 1.04
CA ASN A 190 -22.51 -51.81 0.19
C ASN A 190 -21.25 -50.96 0.45
N ILE A 191 -20.81 -50.82 1.70
CA ILE A 191 -19.54 -50.13 2.03
C ILE A 191 -18.35 -50.87 1.41
N LEU A 192 -18.33 -52.20 1.49
CA LEU A 192 -17.29 -53.03 0.88
C LEU A 192 -17.26 -52.89 -0.64
N ARG A 193 -18.42 -52.82 -1.31
CA ARG A 193 -18.51 -52.55 -2.75
C ARG A 193 -17.82 -51.24 -3.12
N LEU A 194 -18.19 -50.13 -2.45
CA LEU A 194 -17.63 -48.80 -2.74
C LEU A 194 -16.10 -48.77 -2.53
N SER A 195 -15.61 -49.35 -1.45
CA SER A 195 -14.17 -49.34 -1.14
C SER A 195 -13.31 -50.23 -2.04
N ARG A 196 -13.91 -51.21 -2.73
CA ARG A 196 -13.21 -52.12 -3.63
C ARG A 196 -12.95 -51.50 -5.01
N ASP A 197 -13.84 -50.61 -5.45
CA ASP A 197 -13.68 -49.85 -6.70
C ASP A 197 -12.48 -48.88 -6.60
N ASP A 198 -12.28 -48.24 -5.45
CA ASP A 198 -11.13 -47.34 -5.20
C ASP A 198 -9.76 -48.04 -5.22
N LEU A 199 -9.71 -49.31 -4.80
CA LEU A 199 -8.50 -50.12 -4.83
C LEU A 199 -8.12 -50.58 -6.24
N GLN A 200 -9.10 -50.73 -7.14
CA GLN A 200 -8.85 -51.09 -8.54
C GLN A 200 -8.47 -49.87 -9.38
N ALA A 201 -8.97 -48.67 -9.05
CA ALA A 201 -8.65 -47.43 -9.75
C ALA A 201 -7.21 -46.91 -9.51
N LYS A 202 -6.53 -47.38 -8.45
CA LYS A 202 -5.14 -47.02 -8.10
C LYS A 202 -4.07 -47.97 -8.65
N LYS A 203 -4.44 -49.00 -9.41
CA LYS A 203 -3.51 -49.88 -10.15
C LYS A 203 -3.37 -49.42 -11.59
#